data_AF-A0A7L4Q154-F1
#
_entry.id   AF-A0A7L4Q154-F1
#
_cell.length_a   1.000
_cell.length_b   1.000
_cell.length_c   1.000
_cell.angle_alpha   90.00
_cell.angle_beta   90.00
_cell.angle_gamma   90.00
#
_symmetry.space_group_name_H-M   'P 1'
#
loop_
_entity.id
_entity.type
_entity.pdbx_description
1 polymer ?
#
loop_
_entity_poly.entity_id
_entity_poly.type
_entity_poly.pdbx_seq_one_letter_code
_entity_poly.pdbx_strand_id
1 'polypeptide(L)'
;MHIRNILLAGVLGGLLLLVVMLFSGAVATAILPYTIFDIPGMRPATDPVSVLFFLYPFVLAFAGAVLYDLLSPALSGGRVIKGLVFGLLLFLISTVPGIFVIWSSMYYPAGFYLENTLSGIIGFPLFGILCTGIWRSDGLMELKKEASGI
;
A
#
# COMPACT_ATOMS: atom_id res chain seq x y z
N MET A 1 -7.73 -19.86 0.42
CA MET A 1 -6.93 -18.68 0.07
C MET A 1 -7.35 -18.21 -1.32
N HIS A 2 -7.83 -16.98 -1.48
CA HIS A 2 -8.40 -16.51 -2.75
C HIS A 2 -7.30 -16.02 -3.71
N ILE A 3 -6.60 -16.94 -4.37
CA ILE A 3 -5.41 -16.63 -5.18
C ILE A 3 -5.67 -15.56 -6.26
N ARG A 4 -6.83 -15.63 -6.93
CA ARG A 4 -7.23 -14.68 -7.97
C ARG A 4 -7.36 -13.26 -7.40
N ASN A 5 -7.98 -13.14 -6.23
CA ASN A 5 -8.18 -11.86 -5.57
C ASN A 5 -6.86 -11.29 -5.07
N ILE A 6 -5.95 -12.15 -4.57
CA ILE A 6 -4.59 -11.76 -4.18
C ILE A 6 -3.80 -11.24 -5.39
N LEU A 7 -3.84 -11.93 -6.53
CA LEU A 7 -3.16 -11.47 -7.75
C LEU A 7 -3.71 -10.13 -8.23
N LEU A 8 -5.03 -9.99 -8.30
CA LEU A 8 -5.67 -8.74 -8.70
C LEU A 8 -5.37 -7.58 -7.75
N ALA A 9 -5.46 -7.82 -6.43
CA ALA A 9 -5.15 -6.81 -5.43
C ALA A 9 -3.66 -6.47 -5.40
N GLY A 10 -2.76 -7.42 -5.63
CA GLY A 10 -1.32 -7.17 -5.73
C GLY A 10 -0.97 -6.26 -6.91
N VAL A 11 -1.53 -6.51 -8.10
CA VAL A 11 -1.27 -5.69 -9.29
C VAL A 11 -1.94 -4.32 -9.20
N LEU A 12 -3.25 -4.28 -8.95
CA LEU A 12 -4.01 -3.02 -8.88
C LEU A 12 -3.62 -2.19 -7.65
N GLY A 13 -3.37 -2.86 -6.53
CA GLY A 13 -2.89 -2.24 -5.31
C GLY A 13 -1.47 -1.71 -5.45
N GLY A 14 -0.58 -2.45 -6.13
CA GLY A 14 0.78 -1.97 -6.42
C GLY A 14 0.77 -0.70 -7.27
N LEU A 15 -0.06 -0.67 -8.32
CA LEU A 15 -0.26 0.53 -9.15
C LEU A 15 -0.83 1.70 -8.33
N LEU A 16 -1.86 1.44 -7.51
CA LEU A 16 -2.45 2.44 -6.63
C LEU A 16 -1.42 3.03 -5.66
N LEU A 17 -0.67 2.18 -4.96
CA LEU A 17 0.35 2.60 -4.00
C LEU A 17 1.51 3.33 -4.69
N LEU A 18 1.90 2.91 -5.90
CA LEU A 18 2.90 3.61 -6.69
C LEU A 18 2.45 5.04 -7.03
N VAL A 19 1.22 5.20 -7.51
CA VAL A 19 0.66 6.54 -7.82
C VAL A 19 0.61 7.41 -6.57
N VAL A 20 0.17 6.85 -5.43
CA VAL A 20 0.13 7.58 -4.16
C VAL A 20 1.53 7.96 -3.68
N MET A 21 2.52 7.08 -3.84
CA MET A 21 3.93 7.35 -3.52
C MET A 21 4.45 8.54 -4.34
N LEU A 22 4.27 8.52 -5.67
CA LEU A 22 4.71 9.61 -6.55
C LEU A 22 4.02 10.93 -6.21
N PHE A 23 2.71 10.90 -5.94
CA PHE A 23 1.96 12.08 -5.52
C PHE A 23 2.45 12.62 -4.16
N SER A 24 2.67 11.73 -3.20
CA SER A 24 3.17 12.11 -1.86
C SER A 24 4.57 12.71 -1.94
N GLY A 25 5.44 12.17 -2.82
CA GLY A 25 6.76 12.73 -3.07
C GLY A 25 6.69 14.12 -3.67
N ALA A 26 5.84 14.33 -4.69
CA ALA A 26 5.64 15.65 -5.29
C ALA A 26 5.15 16.69 -4.26
N VAL A 27 4.20 16.32 -3.40
CA VAL A 27 3.71 17.18 -2.30
C VAL A 27 4.83 17.46 -1.29
N ALA A 28 5.57 16.44 -0.87
CA ALA A 28 6.64 16.59 0.09
C ALA A 28 7.76 17.50 -0.42
N THR A 29 8.22 17.31 -1.66
CA THR A 29 9.26 18.16 -2.29
C THR A 29 8.78 19.60 -2.48
N ALA A 30 7.48 19.85 -2.67
CA ALA A 30 6.94 21.21 -2.77
C ALA A 30 6.97 21.97 -1.42
N ILE A 31 6.83 21.26 -0.30
CA ILE A 31 6.81 21.86 1.05
C ILE A 31 8.21 21.88 1.68
N LEU A 32 8.95 20.77 1.55
CA LEU A 32 10.28 20.54 2.10
C LEU A 32 11.18 19.98 0.99
N PRO A 33 11.77 20.85 0.15
CA PRO A 33 12.56 20.43 -0.99
C PRO A 33 13.70 19.50 -0.59
N TYR A 34 13.73 18.33 -1.23
CA TYR A 34 14.82 17.37 -1.11
C TYR A 34 14.85 16.52 -2.38
N THR A 35 15.98 15.86 -2.64
CA THR A 35 16.08 14.84 -3.68
C THR A 35 16.46 13.52 -3.04
N ILE A 36 15.77 12.46 -3.46
CA ILE A 36 16.00 11.11 -2.96
C ILE A 36 17.42 10.61 -3.29
N PHE A 37 18.04 11.14 -4.35
CA PHE A 37 19.38 10.76 -4.78
C PHE A 37 20.50 11.37 -3.93
N ASP A 38 20.20 12.40 -3.12
CA ASP A 38 21.17 12.99 -2.19
C ASP A 38 21.13 12.32 -0.81
N ILE A 39 20.22 11.36 -0.61
CA ILE A 39 20.10 10.63 0.64
C ILE A 39 21.26 9.62 0.75
N PRO A 40 22.04 9.64 1.85
CA PRO A 40 23.14 8.70 2.05
C PRO A 40 22.68 7.24 1.93
N GLY A 41 23.37 6.46 1.10
CA GLY A 41 23.05 5.06 0.85
C GLY A 41 22.08 4.80 -0.31
N MET A 42 21.52 5.85 -0.93
CA MET A 42 20.70 5.69 -2.13
C MET A 42 21.56 5.53 -3.39
N ARG A 43 21.09 4.69 -4.30
CA ARG A 43 21.73 4.48 -5.60
C ARG A 43 21.33 5.57 -6.59
N PRO A 44 22.22 5.99 -7.50
CA PRO A 44 21.90 6.99 -8.51
C PRO A 44 20.82 6.47 -9.48
N ALA A 45 20.06 7.40 -10.06
CA ALA A 45 18.99 7.08 -11.03
C ALA A 45 19.49 6.31 -12.26
N THR A 46 20.77 6.45 -12.59
CA THR A 46 21.43 5.76 -13.71
C THR A 46 21.73 4.31 -13.42
N ASP A 47 21.67 3.86 -12.16
CA ASP A 47 21.85 2.45 -11.81
C ASP A 47 20.55 1.69 -12.15
N PRO A 48 20.58 0.66 -13.02
CA PRO A 48 19.40 -0.11 -13.38
C PRO A 48 18.72 -0.79 -12.18
N VAL A 49 19.45 -1.04 -11.09
CA VAL A 49 18.88 -1.61 -9.86
C VAL A 49 17.99 -0.61 -9.12
N SER A 50 18.15 0.70 -9.35
CA SER A 50 17.26 1.72 -8.80
C SER A 50 15.80 1.53 -9.22
N VAL A 51 15.55 0.86 -10.35
CA VAL A 51 14.19 0.50 -10.81
C VAL A 51 13.43 -0.37 -9.81
N LEU A 52 14.13 -1.20 -9.02
CA LEU A 52 13.49 -2.04 -7.99
C LEU A 52 12.77 -1.21 -6.92
N PHE A 53 13.14 0.06 -6.74
CA PHE A 53 12.40 0.99 -5.88
C PHE A 53 10.93 1.10 -6.30
N PHE A 54 10.64 1.14 -7.60
CA PHE A 54 9.28 1.21 -8.13
C PHE A 54 8.52 -0.12 -8.05
N LEU A 55 9.22 -1.23 -7.79
CA LEU A 55 8.62 -2.54 -7.57
C LEU A 55 8.16 -2.73 -6.10
N TYR A 56 8.76 -2.00 -5.16
CA TYR A 56 8.44 -2.10 -3.73
C TYR A 56 6.93 -1.95 -3.41
N PRO A 57 6.18 -0.98 -4.00
CA PRO A 57 4.73 -0.87 -3.78
C PRO A 57 3.96 -2.13 -4.15
N PHE A 58 4.41 -2.88 -5.16
CA PHE A 58 3.79 -4.15 -5.54
C PHE A 58 4.02 -5.22 -4.50
N VAL A 59 5.25 -5.34 -3.99
CA VAL A 59 5.58 -6.29 -2.92
C VAL A 59 4.72 -6.04 -1.69
N LEU A 60 4.58 -4.78 -1.28
CA LEU A 60 3.69 -4.39 -0.19
C LEU A 60 2.22 -4.71 -0.49
N ALA A 61 1.74 -4.45 -1.70
CA ALA A 61 0.37 -4.77 -2.09
C ALA A 61 0.10 -6.28 -2.08
N PHE A 62 1.03 -7.11 -2.54
CA PHE A 62 0.91 -8.57 -2.47
C PHE A 62 0.88 -9.08 -1.02
N ALA A 63 1.80 -8.61 -0.18
CA ALA A 63 1.83 -8.96 1.24
C ALA A 63 0.55 -8.50 1.95
N GLY A 64 0.12 -7.26 1.68
CA GLY A 64 -1.12 -6.70 2.19
C GLY A 64 -2.36 -7.47 1.71
N ALA A 65 -2.41 -7.94 0.46
CA ALA A 65 -3.52 -8.73 -0.06
C ALA A 65 -3.60 -10.10 0.63
N VAL A 66 -2.47 -10.73 0.91
CA VAL A 66 -2.41 -11.97 1.72
C VAL A 66 -2.93 -11.71 3.14
N LEU A 67 -2.47 -10.64 3.78
CA LEU A 67 -2.97 -10.25 5.11
C LEU A 67 -4.47 -9.95 5.10
N TYR A 68 -4.97 -9.31 4.03
CA TYR A 68 -6.40 -9.06 3.87
C TYR A 68 -7.20 -10.36 3.80
N ASP A 69 -6.76 -11.34 3.01
CA ASP A 69 -7.45 -12.64 2.91
C ASP A 69 -7.61 -13.30 4.28
N LEU A 70 -6.54 -13.24 5.09
CA LEU A 70 -6.50 -13.81 6.44
C LEU A 70 -7.36 -13.04 7.45
N LEU A 71 -7.34 -11.70 7.41
CA LEU A 71 -8.00 -10.85 8.40
C LEU A 71 -9.42 -10.46 8.01
N SER A 72 -9.80 -10.61 6.74
CA SER A 72 -11.11 -10.19 6.24
C SER A 72 -12.30 -10.75 7.03
N PRO A 73 -12.30 -11.98 7.59
CA PRO A 73 -13.43 -12.45 8.39
C PRO A 73 -13.57 -11.74 9.74
N ALA A 74 -12.46 -11.25 10.31
CA ALA A 74 -12.45 -10.53 11.59
C ALA A 74 -12.84 -9.06 11.44
N LEU A 75 -12.82 -8.52 10.23
CA LEU A 75 -13.15 -7.13 9.94
C LEU A 75 -14.65 -6.96 9.68
N SER A 76 -15.28 -6.06 10.43
CA SER A 76 -16.71 -5.73 10.35
C SER A 76 -16.98 -4.38 9.69
N GLY A 77 -18.26 -4.14 9.35
CA GLY A 77 -18.74 -2.89 8.76
C GLY A 77 -18.91 -2.90 7.24
N GLY A 78 -19.37 -1.77 6.71
CA GLY A 78 -19.56 -1.57 5.27
C GLY A 78 -18.24 -1.54 4.49
N ARG A 79 -18.31 -1.58 3.15
CA ARG A 79 -17.13 -1.65 2.26
C ARG A 79 -16.06 -0.62 2.59
N VAL A 80 -16.46 0.64 2.76
CA VAL A 80 -15.53 1.75 3.02
C VAL A 80 -14.92 1.62 4.41
N ILE A 81 -15.74 1.45 5.45
CA ILE A 81 -15.27 1.34 6.85
C ILE A 81 -14.32 0.17 7.01
N LYS A 82 -14.69 -1.01 6.50
CA LYS A 82 -13.86 -2.22 6.54
C LYS A 82 -12.50 -2.00 5.86
N GLY A 83 -12.51 -1.34 4.71
CA GLY A 83 -11.28 -0.99 3.99
C GLY A 83 -10.41 0.02 4.73
N LEU A 84 -11.02 1.07 5.29
CA LEU A 84 -10.31 2.08 6.09
C LEU A 84 -9.67 1.46 7.34
N VAL A 85 -10.38 0.61 8.07
CA VAL A 85 -9.85 -0.07 9.26
C VAL A 85 -8.65 -0.94 8.88
N PHE A 86 -8.78 -1.74 7.82
CA PHE A 86 -7.66 -2.56 7.35
C PHE A 86 -6.46 -1.71 6.92
N GLY A 87 -6.68 -0.65 6.15
CA GLY A 87 -5.62 0.25 5.73
C GLY A 87 -4.94 0.97 6.89
N LEU A 88 -5.70 1.37 7.91
CA LEU A 88 -5.14 1.96 9.13
C LEU A 88 -4.28 0.95 9.90
N LEU A 89 -4.69 -0.32 9.96
CA LEU A 89 -3.86 -1.38 10.53
C LEU A 89 -2.54 -1.52 9.77
N LEU A 90 -2.57 -1.54 8.43
CA LEU A 90 -1.36 -1.57 7.61
C LEU A 90 -0.44 -0.36 7.87
N PHE A 91 -1.01 0.84 7.96
CA PHE A 91 -0.25 2.05 8.33
C PHE A 91 0.44 1.90 9.70
N LEU A 92 -0.28 1.39 10.70
CA LEU A 92 0.25 1.21 12.06
C LEU A 92 1.34 0.14 12.15
N ILE A 93 1.26 -0.94 11.37
CA ILE A 93 2.24 -2.04 11.44
C ILE A 93 3.40 -1.88 10.45
N SER A 94 3.24 -1.06 9.40
CA SER A 94 4.25 -0.88 8.35
C SER A 94 4.85 0.52 8.36
N THR A 95 4.04 1.57 8.24
CA THR A 95 4.56 2.94 8.11
C THR A 95 5.13 3.45 9.41
N VAL A 96 4.40 3.31 10.53
CA VAL A 96 4.86 3.84 11.83
C VAL A 96 6.20 3.20 12.26
N PRO A 97 6.36 1.85 12.22
CA PRO A 97 7.65 1.24 12.54
C PRO A 97 8.74 1.61 11.53
N GLY A 98 8.42 1.70 10.24
CA GLY A 98 9.38 2.10 9.21
C GLY A 98 9.94 3.50 9.45
N ILE A 99 9.06 4.48 9.70
CA ILE A 99 9.44 5.85 10.04
C ILE A 99 10.26 5.88 11.33
N PHE A 100 9.87 5.12 12.35
CA PHE A 100 10.61 5.06 13.60
C PHE A 100 12.03 4.52 13.40
N VAL A 101 12.20 3.48 12.57
CA VAL A 101 13.53 2.93 12.25
C VAL A 101 14.38 3.97 11.51
N ILE A 102 13.82 4.64 10.49
CA ILE A 102 14.53 5.68 9.75
C ILE A 102 14.91 6.82 10.70
N TRP A 103 13.97 7.30 11.51
CA TRP A 103 14.20 8.42 12.43
C TRP A 103 15.25 8.12 13.50
N SER A 104 15.26 6.90 14.04
CA SER A 104 16.21 6.50 15.08
C SER A 104 17.59 6.12 14.57
N SER A 105 17.71 5.70 13.30
CA SER A 105 18.92 5.03 12.79
C SER A 105 19.49 5.64 11.51
N MET A 106 18.79 6.57 10.85
CA MET A 106 19.18 7.14 9.56
C MET A 106 19.11 8.67 9.58
N TYR A 107 20.10 9.34 8.97
CA TYR A 107 20.11 10.80 8.85
C TYR A 107 19.42 11.25 7.57
N TYR A 108 18.10 11.12 7.53
CA TYR A 108 17.29 11.44 6.35
C TYR A 108 16.63 12.83 6.47
N PRO A 109 16.34 13.52 5.35
CA PRO A 109 15.75 14.86 5.37
C PRO A 109 14.28 14.85 5.80
N ALA A 110 13.80 15.97 6.37
CA ALA A 110 12.42 16.16 6.83
C ALA A 110 11.36 15.81 5.75
N GLY A 111 11.63 16.18 4.49
CA GLY A 111 10.76 15.88 3.35
C GLY A 111 10.55 14.38 3.11
N PHE A 112 11.57 13.55 3.37
CA PHE A 112 11.45 12.09 3.22
C PHE A 112 10.49 11.48 4.24
N TYR A 113 10.51 11.96 5.49
CA TYR A 113 9.54 11.51 6.50
C TYR A 113 8.12 11.93 6.13
N LEU A 114 7.96 13.16 5.64
CA LEU A 114 6.66 13.66 5.19
C LEU A 114 6.10 12.83 4.04
N GLU A 115 6.92 12.55 3.02
CA GLU A 115 6.54 11.68 1.89
C GLU A 115 6.08 10.30 2.36
N ASN A 116 6.88 9.63 3.19
CA ASN A 116 6.56 8.28 3.66
C ASN A 116 5.31 8.26 4.55
N THR A 117 5.11 9.30 5.37
CA THR A 117 3.91 9.44 6.20
C THR A 117 2.67 9.61 5.33
N LEU A 118 2.71 10.53 4.36
CA LEU A 118 1.61 10.80 3.43
C LEU A 118 1.28 9.56 2.60
N SER A 119 2.31 8.90 2.06
CA SER A 119 2.16 7.69 1.26
C SER A 119 1.47 6.58 2.07
N GLY A 120 1.88 6.38 3.33
CA GLY A 120 1.26 5.39 4.21
C GLY A 120 -0.17 5.74 4.61
N ILE A 121 -0.41 6.96 5.12
CA ILE A 121 -1.71 7.35 5.69
C ILE A 121 -2.79 7.52 4.62
N ILE A 122 -2.41 7.78 3.36
CA ILE A 122 -3.33 7.88 2.22
C ILE A 122 -3.39 6.53 1.49
N GLY A 123 -2.24 5.96 1.16
CA GLY A 123 -2.13 4.79 0.30
C GLY A 123 -2.74 3.55 0.91
N PHE A 124 -2.46 3.25 2.18
CA PHE A 124 -2.97 2.03 2.80
C PHE A 124 -4.49 2.03 3.00
N PRO A 125 -5.15 3.13 3.45
CA PRO A 125 -6.61 3.21 3.46
C PRO A 125 -7.25 3.01 2.09
N LEU A 126 -6.72 3.64 1.04
CA LEU A 126 -7.21 3.43 -0.32
C LEU A 126 -7.03 1.98 -0.78
N PHE A 127 -5.89 1.38 -0.48
CA PHE A 127 -5.61 -0.02 -0.76
C PHE A 127 -6.58 -0.96 -0.03
N GLY A 128 -6.90 -0.70 1.24
CA GLY A 128 -7.87 -1.50 1.97
C GLY A 128 -9.29 -1.41 1.40
N ILE A 129 -9.70 -0.24 0.90
CA ILE A 129 -10.99 -0.07 0.20
C ILE A 129 -10.99 -0.86 -1.11
N LEU A 130 -9.87 -0.87 -1.84
CA LEU A 130 -9.68 -1.68 -3.04
C LEU A 130 -9.83 -3.18 -2.74
N CYS A 131 -9.10 -3.70 -1.75
CA CYS A 131 -9.18 -5.10 -1.33
C CYS A 131 -10.61 -5.50 -0.97
N THR A 132 -11.30 -4.67 -0.18
CA THR A 132 -12.69 -4.94 0.21
C THR A 132 -13.64 -4.95 -0.98
N GLY A 133 -13.38 -4.12 -2.00
CA GLY A 133 -14.11 -4.16 -3.26
C GLY A 133 -13.92 -5.48 -4.02
N ILE A 134 -12.68 -5.94 -4.14
CA ILE A 134 -12.32 -7.15 -4.87
C ILE A 134 -12.96 -8.40 -4.24
N TRP A 135 -12.81 -8.59 -2.92
CA TRP A 135 -13.37 -9.75 -2.22
C TRP A 135 -14.89 -9.78 -2.21
N ARG A 136 -15.55 -8.62 -2.14
CA ARG A 136 -17.02 -8.55 -2.16
C ARG A 136 -17.60 -8.93 -3.52
N SER A 137 -16.97 -8.52 -4.61
CA SER A 137 -17.42 -8.87 -5.97
C SER A 137 -17.35 -10.38 -6.21
N ASP A 138 -16.34 -11.04 -5.66
CA ASP A 138 -16.20 -12.50 -5.76
C ASP A 138 -17.32 -13.24 -5.02
N GLY A 139 -17.57 -12.89 -3.76
CA GLY A 139 -18.66 -13.51 -2.99
C GLY A 139 -20.05 -13.31 -3.61
N LEU A 140 -20.29 -12.17 -4.27
CA LEU A 140 -21.53 -11.95 -5.02
C LEU A 140 -21.64 -12.81 -6.28
N MET A 141 -20.51 -13.10 -6.95
CA MET A 141 -20.49 -13.98 -8.11
C MET A 141 -20.74 -15.43 -7.71
N GLU A 142 -20.17 -15.90 -6.60
CA GLU A 142 -20.41 -17.27 -6.10
C GLU A 142 -21.88 -17.48 -5.72
N LEU A 143 -22.48 -16.55 -4.98
CA LEU A 143 -23.91 -16.63 -4.64
C LEU A 143 -24.82 -16.64 -5.87
N LYS A 144 -24.49 -15.85 -6.91
CA LYS A 144 -25.24 -15.87 -8.18
C LYS A 144 -25.08 -17.20 -8.91
N LYS A 145 -23.90 -17.81 -8.83
CA LYS A 145 -23.61 -19.10 -9.45
C LYS A 145 -24.40 -20.22 -8.76
N GLU A 146 -24.39 -20.27 -7.42
CA GLU A 146 -25.21 -21.18 -6.63
C GLU A 146 -26.72 -21.00 -6.91
N ALA A 147 -27.20 -19.74 -6.94
CA ALA A 147 -28.60 -19.44 -7.21
C ALA A 147 -29.05 -19.78 -8.65
N SER A 148 -28.11 -19.88 -9.60
CA SER A 148 -28.41 -20.27 -10.98
C SER A 148 -28.27 -21.77 -11.24
N GLY A 149 -27.88 -22.56 -10.24
CA GLY A 149 -27.74 -24.01 -10.35
C GLY A 149 -26.61 -24.46 -11.29
N ILE A 150 -25.60 -23.59 -11.49
CA ILE A 150 -24.41 -23.84 -12.33
C ILE A 150 -23.20 -24.15 -11.45
#